data_AF-A0A073JUH5-F1
#
_entry.id   AF-A0A073JUH5-F1
#
_cell.length_a   1.000
_cell.length_b   1.000
_cell.length_c   1.000
_cell.angle_alpha   90.00
_cell.angle_beta   90.00
_cell.angle_gamma   90.00
#
_symmetry.space_group_name_H-M   'P 1'
#
loop_
_entity.id
_entity.type
_entity.pdbx_description
1 polymer ?
#
loop_
_entity_poly.entity_id
_entity_poly.type
_entity_poly.pdbx_seq_one_letter_code
_entity_poly.pdbx_strand_id
1 'polypeptide(L)'
;MKRVLALLSVLVVFTTMLAGCNLNRVGTDKYYTQITVDGNEKIDKADNGEKFQTFEYKLASFDKDGKEKEMEFTAQKNLRKDAFLCLYYDEKKGVKSWQEVKEDELPKKVKEKLGVK
;
A
#
# COMPACT_ATOMS: atom_id res chain seq x y z
N MET A 1 -1.15 -22.52 -39.26
CA MET A 1 -1.30 -21.05 -39.01
C MET A 1 -2.37 -20.73 -37.97
N LYS A 2 -3.66 -21.10 -38.13
CA LYS A 2 -4.72 -20.79 -37.15
C LYS A 2 -4.45 -21.26 -35.70
N ARG A 3 -3.83 -22.44 -35.52
CA ARG A 3 -3.44 -22.98 -34.20
C ARG A 3 -2.29 -22.19 -33.54
N VAL A 4 -1.39 -21.60 -34.32
CA VAL A 4 -0.28 -20.77 -33.82
C VAL A 4 -0.80 -19.38 -33.42
N LEU A 5 -1.72 -18.80 -34.21
CA LEU A 5 -2.39 -17.55 -33.82
C LEU A 5 -3.22 -17.70 -32.54
N ALA A 6 -3.93 -18.82 -32.36
CA ALA A 6 -4.68 -19.09 -31.13
C ALA A 6 -3.77 -19.24 -29.90
N LEU A 7 -2.60 -19.88 -30.05
CA LEU A 7 -1.61 -20.01 -28.97
C LEU A 7 -0.98 -18.66 -28.61
N LEU A 8 -0.68 -17.81 -29.61
CA LEU A 8 -0.17 -16.47 -29.38
C LEU A 8 -1.20 -15.56 -28.71
N SER A 9 -2.49 -15.67 -29.07
CA SER A 9 -3.55 -14.90 -28.40
C SER A 9 -3.74 -15.30 -26.93
N VAL A 10 -3.63 -16.60 -26.61
CA VAL A 10 -3.69 -17.07 -25.21
C VAL A 10 -2.48 -16.57 -24.42
N LEU A 11 -1.29 -16.55 -25.03
CA LEU A 11 -0.06 -16.06 -24.40
C LEU A 11 -0.16 -14.57 -24.06
N VAL A 12 -0.71 -13.74 -24.96
CA VAL A 12 -0.89 -12.29 -24.74
C VAL A 12 -1.91 -12.00 -23.63
N VAL A 13 -2.98 -12.78 -23.53
CA VAL A 13 -3.95 -12.63 -22.42
C VAL A 13 -3.30 -13.00 -21.08
N PHE A 14 -2.47 -14.06 -21.03
CA PHE A 14 -1.78 -14.49 -19.82
C PHE A 14 -0.73 -13.47 -19.33
N THR A 15 -0.01 -12.80 -20.25
CA THR A 15 0.98 -11.78 -19.87
C THR A 15 0.34 -10.52 -19.31
N THR A 16 -0.81 -10.09 -19.85
CA THR A 16 -1.56 -8.94 -19.30
C THR A 16 -2.13 -9.23 -17.90
N MET A 17 -2.51 -10.47 -17.61
CA MET A 17 -2.99 -10.89 -16.30
C MET A 17 -1.89 -10.86 -15.22
N LEU A 18 -0.62 -11.06 -15.62
CA LEU A 18 0.54 -10.99 -14.72
C LEU A 18 1.04 -9.56 -14.47
N ALA A 19 0.77 -8.62 -15.37
CA ALA A 19 1.26 -7.24 -15.28
C ALA A 19 0.66 -6.44 -14.09
N GLY A 20 -0.45 -6.90 -13.51
CA GLY A 20 -1.07 -6.28 -12.33
C GLY A 20 -0.64 -6.86 -10.98
N CYS A 21 0.13 -7.95 -10.95
CA CYS A 21 0.51 -8.61 -9.70
C CYS A 21 1.69 -7.89 -9.02
N ASN A 22 1.38 -6.95 -8.14
CA ASN A 22 2.38 -6.42 -7.21
C ASN A 22 2.69 -7.48 -6.12
N LEU A 23 3.84 -8.16 -6.26
CA LEU A 23 4.31 -9.19 -5.33
C LEU A 23 4.43 -8.70 -3.88
N ASN A 24 4.57 -7.39 -3.65
CA ASN A 24 4.60 -6.84 -2.30
C ASN A 24 3.26 -7.00 -1.56
N ARG A 25 2.16 -7.26 -2.27
CA ARG A 25 0.79 -7.44 -1.72
C ARG A 25 0.42 -8.90 -1.48
N VAL A 26 1.20 -9.85 -1.98
CA VAL A 26 0.89 -11.28 -1.83
C VAL A 26 1.22 -11.71 -0.40
N GLY A 27 0.27 -12.42 0.24
CA GLY A 27 0.42 -12.96 1.59
C GLY A 27 0.42 -11.92 2.71
N THR A 28 0.02 -10.68 2.44
CA THR A 28 0.01 -9.60 3.43
C THR A 28 -1.38 -9.40 4.03
N ASP A 29 -1.42 -9.04 5.30
CA ASP A 29 -2.61 -8.50 5.95
C ASP A 29 -2.85 -7.06 5.50
N LYS A 30 -4.12 -6.65 5.48
CA LYS A 30 -4.52 -5.30 5.12
C LYS A 30 -4.88 -4.49 6.37
N TYR A 31 -4.26 -3.34 6.49
CA TYR A 31 -4.57 -2.34 7.51
C TYR A 31 -4.90 -1.01 6.86
N TYR A 32 -5.69 -0.19 7.54
CA TYR A 32 -6.19 1.07 7.01
C TYR A 32 -5.88 2.20 7.98
N THR A 33 -5.43 3.35 7.47
CA THR A 33 -5.09 4.52 8.28
C THR A 33 -5.49 5.80 7.56
N GLN A 34 -5.58 6.90 8.32
CA GLN A 34 -5.77 8.26 7.80
C GLN A 34 -4.50 9.06 8.08
N ILE A 35 -4.05 9.82 7.08
CA ILE A 35 -2.92 10.74 7.24
C ILE A 35 -3.39 11.96 8.05
N THR A 36 -3.05 12.00 9.33
CA THR A 36 -3.42 13.09 10.26
C THR A 36 -2.26 14.04 10.58
N VAL A 37 -1.03 13.63 10.26
CA VAL A 37 0.20 14.39 10.52
C VAL A 37 1.06 14.47 9.26
N ASP A 38 1.92 15.47 9.20
CA ASP A 38 2.99 15.52 8.21
C ASP A 38 4.01 14.41 8.48
N GLY A 39 4.61 13.88 7.42
CA GLY A 39 5.64 12.86 7.55
C GLY A 39 6.92 13.44 8.14
N ASN A 40 7.62 12.65 8.97
CA ASN A 40 8.92 13.03 9.49
C ASN A 40 9.95 12.94 8.37
N GLU A 41 10.54 14.07 7.98
CA GLU A 41 11.56 14.11 6.94
C GLU A 41 12.83 13.37 7.37
N LYS A 42 13.32 12.52 6.49
CA LYS A 42 14.63 11.86 6.59
C LYS A 42 15.39 11.97 5.29
N ILE A 43 16.72 12.02 5.42
CA ILE A 43 17.64 11.90 4.28
C ILE A 43 18.24 10.51 4.35
N ASP A 44 17.81 9.65 3.45
CA ASP A 44 18.37 8.33 3.26
C ASP A 44 19.47 8.35 2.20
N LYS A 45 20.28 7.29 2.18
CA LYS A 45 21.42 7.15 1.27
C LYS A 45 21.31 5.81 0.56
N ALA A 46 21.32 5.84 -0.77
CA ALA A 46 21.36 4.64 -1.59
C ALA A 46 22.77 4.03 -1.58
N ASP A 47 22.89 2.79 -2.05
CA ASP A 47 24.16 2.05 -2.08
C ASP A 47 25.24 2.74 -2.93
N ASN A 48 24.82 3.47 -3.98
CA ASN A 48 25.68 4.30 -4.85
C ASN A 48 26.12 5.61 -4.17
N GLY A 49 25.63 5.89 -2.97
CA GLY A 49 25.93 7.07 -2.18
C GLY A 49 25.05 8.28 -2.43
N GLU A 50 24.09 8.17 -3.36
CA GLU A 50 23.09 9.20 -3.63
C GLU A 50 22.16 9.40 -2.43
N LYS A 51 21.94 10.66 -2.07
CA LYS A 51 21.03 11.02 -1.00
C LYS A 51 19.64 11.26 -1.56
N PHE A 52 18.62 10.69 -0.92
CA PHE A 52 17.23 10.93 -1.28
C PHE A 52 16.41 11.23 -0.03
N GLN A 53 15.39 12.07 -0.19
CA GLN A 53 14.49 12.42 0.89
C GLN A 53 13.38 11.38 1.00
N THR A 54 13.07 10.97 2.23
CA THR A 54 11.95 10.13 2.58
C THR A 54 11.14 10.78 3.68
N PHE A 55 9.88 10.37 3.79
CA PHE A 55 8.94 10.83 4.80
C PHE A 55 8.47 9.61 5.56
N GLU A 56 8.74 9.57 6.86
CA GLU A 56 8.31 8.48 7.73
C GLU A 56 7.02 8.80 8.45
N TYR A 57 6.18 7.78 8.57
CA TYR A 57 4.92 7.82 9.29
C TYR A 57 4.89 6.75 10.35
N LYS A 58 4.29 7.10 11.49
CA LYS A 58 3.96 6.20 12.57
C LYS A 58 2.52 6.51 13.00
N LEU A 59 1.58 5.68 12.56
CA LEU A 59 0.15 5.97 12.67
C LEU A 59 -0.64 4.76 13.16
N ALA A 60 -1.65 5.03 13.99
CA ALA A 60 -2.66 4.05 14.32
C ALA A 60 -3.37 3.59 13.03
N SER A 61 -3.43 2.28 12.86
CA SER A 61 -4.03 1.65 11.68
C SER A 61 -4.96 0.52 12.13
N PHE A 62 -6.00 0.26 11.35
CA PHE A 62 -7.03 -0.70 11.73
C PHE A 62 -7.13 -1.80 10.69
N ASP A 63 -7.21 -3.06 11.13
CA ASP A 63 -7.56 -4.14 10.22
C ASP A 63 -9.04 -4.02 9.79
N LYS A 64 -9.48 -4.90 8.87
CA LYS A 64 -10.88 -4.95 8.41
C LYS A 64 -11.90 -5.14 9.55
N ASP A 65 -11.46 -5.66 10.68
CA ASP A 65 -12.26 -5.95 11.86
C ASP A 65 -12.22 -4.80 12.90
N GLY A 66 -11.51 -3.72 12.60
CA GLY A 66 -11.36 -2.56 13.47
C GLY A 66 -10.36 -2.78 14.60
N LYS A 67 -9.51 -3.82 14.54
CA LYS A 67 -8.43 -4.01 15.51
C LYS A 67 -7.29 -3.07 15.19
N GLU A 68 -6.92 -2.30 16.20
CA GLU A 68 -5.86 -1.32 16.10
C GLU A 68 -4.48 -1.96 16.13
N LYS A 69 -3.58 -1.39 15.33
CA LYS A 69 -2.14 -1.64 15.35
C LYS A 69 -1.42 -0.39 14.88
N GLU A 70 -0.40 0.01 15.62
CA GLU A 70 0.51 1.06 15.18
C GLU A 70 1.36 0.55 14.01
N MET A 71 1.39 1.31 12.92
CA MET A 71 2.13 0.96 11.71
C MET A 71 3.17 2.03 11.38
N GLU A 72 4.36 1.56 11.05
CA GLU A 72 5.46 2.39 10.56
C GLU A 72 5.64 2.13 9.06
N PHE A 73 5.67 3.21 8.26
CA PHE A 73 5.87 3.13 6.82
C PHE A 73 6.49 4.43 6.28
N THR A 74 7.05 4.36 5.08
CA THR A 74 7.72 5.50 4.45
C THR A 74 7.10 5.86 3.10
N ALA A 75 7.30 7.11 2.68
CA ALA A 75 6.88 7.63 1.39
C ALA A 75 8.00 8.51 0.78
N GLN A 76 8.04 8.60 -0.55
CA GLN A 76 8.99 9.46 -1.28
C GLN A 76 8.59 10.94 -1.29
N LYS A 77 7.37 11.25 -0.82
CA LYS A 77 6.84 12.61 -0.70
C LYS A 77 5.97 12.69 0.55
N ASN A 78 5.83 13.89 1.11
CA ASN A 78 4.84 14.10 2.16
C ASN A 78 3.44 13.82 1.61
N LEU A 79 2.70 12.96 2.29
CA LEU A 79 1.37 12.53 1.94
C LEU A 79 0.35 13.60 2.31
N ARG A 80 -0.70 13.71 1.49
CA ARG A 80 -1.77 14.68 1.70
C ARG A 80 -2.52 14.35 2.99
N LYS A 81 -2.75 15.36 3.84
CA LYS A 81 -3.62 15.24 5.01
C LYS A 81 -5.02 14.78 4.61
N ASP A 82 -5.62 13.97 5.48
CA ASP A 82 -6.93 13.34 5.28
C ASP A 82 -7.00 12.33 4.12
N ALA A 83 -5.86 11.93 3.55
CA ALA A 83 -5.83 10.76 2.68
C ALA A 83 -6.01 9.48 3.51
N PHE A 84 -6.78 8.53 2.99
CA PHE A 84 -6.87 7.19 3.56
C PHE A 84 -5.94 6.25 2.81
N LEU A 85 -5.23 5.40 3.53
CA LEU A 85 -4.34 4.41 2.94
C LEU A 85 -4.77 2.99 3.29
N CYS A 86 -4.59 2.07 2.36
CA CYS A 86 -4.52 0.63 2.62
C CYS A 86 -3.05 0.21 2.66
N LEU A 87 -2.59 -0.22 3.83
CA LEU A 87 -1.25 -0.75 4.09
C LEU A 87 -1.26 -2.28 3.94
N TYR A 88 -0.27 -2.81 3.22
CA TYR A 88 -0.03 -4.24 3.04
C TYR A 88 1.07 -4.69 4.00
N TYR A 89 0.67 -5.31 5.10
CA TYR A 89 1.52 -5.67 6.23
C TYR A 89 1.93 -7.15 6.18
N ASP A 90 3.20 -7.41 6.43
CA ASP A 90 3.76 -8.75 6.65
C ASP A 90 4.31 -8.81 8.07
N GLU A 91 4.02 -9.89 8.80
CA GLU A 91 4.39 -10.00 10.21
C GLU A 91 5.91 -9.92 10.45
N LYS A 92 6.72 -10.40 9.51
CA LYS A 92 8.18 -10.42 9.61
C LYS A 92 8.83 -9.18 8.97
N LYS A 93 8.22 -8.62 7.94
CA LYS A 93 8.81 -7.53 7.13
C LYS A 93 8.20 -6.15 7.38
N GLY A 94 7.13 -6.06 8.17
CA GLY A 94 6.41 -4.79 8.37
C GLY A 94 5.56 -4.41 7.15
N VAL A 95 5.36 -3.10 6.95
CA VAL A 95 4.59 -2.59 5.80
C VAL A 95 5.41 -2.74 4.52
N LYS A 96 4.99 -3.67 3.65
CA LYS A 96 5.66 -3.93 2.36
C LYS A 96 5.28 -2.94 1.26
N SER A 97 4.07 -2.42 1.32
CA SER A 97 3.58 -1.39 0.39
C SER A 97 2.30 -0.76 0.94
N TRP A 98 1.90 0.35 0.36
CA TRP A 98 0.63 1.01 0.65
C TRP A 98 0.05 1.60 -0.63
N GLN A 99 -1.24 1.90 -0.60
CA GLN A 99 -1.92 2.64 -1.65
C GLN A 99 -2.95 3.59 -1.05
N GLU A 100 -3.14 4.76 -1.65
CA GLU A 100 -4.27 5.63 -1.33
C GLU A 100 -5.57 4.95 -1.75
N VAL A 101 -6.57 5.01 -0.89
CA VAL A 101 -7.92 4.50 -1.12
C VAL A 101 -8.92 5.61 -0.81
N LYS A 102 -10.10 5.51 -1.41
CA LYS A 102 -11.19 6.42 -1.10
C LYS A 102 -11.90 5.99 0.18
N GLU A 103 -12.62 6.93 0.77
CA GLU A 103 -13.45 6.70 1.94
C GLU A 103 -14.48 5.59 1.74
N ASP A 104 -15.11 5.49 0.57
CA ASP A 104 -16.10 4.46 0.24
C ASP A 104 -15.51 3.05 0.12
N GLU A 105 -14.20 2.94 -0.08
CA GLU A 105 -13.47 1.67 -0.12
C GLU A 105 -13.08 1.15 1.27
N LEU A 106 -13.25 1.96 2.33
CA LEU A 106 -12.93 1.55 3.70
C LEU A 106 -13.94 0.52 4.23
N PRO A 107 -13.48 -0.54 4.92
CA PRO A 107 -14.36 -1.44 5.65
C PRO A 107 -15.21 -0.68 6.67
N LYS A 108 -16.46 -1.10 6.87
CA LYS A 108 -17.41 -0.42 7.77
C LYS A 108 -16.84 -0.16 9.17
N LYS A 109 -16.24 -1.18 9.79
CA LYS A 109 -15.64 -1.03 11.14
C LYS A 109 -14.44 -0.07 11.16
N VAL A 110 -13.70 0.03 10.06
CA VAL A 110 -12.60 0.99 9.94
C VAL A 110 -13.14 2.40 9.88
N LYS A 111 -14.22 2.66 9.12
CA LYS A 111 -14.88 3.97 9.09
C LYS A 111 -15.32 4.41 10.49
N GLU A 112 -15.94 3.50 11.23
CA GLU A 112 -16.35 3.73 12.62
C GLU A 112 -15.15 4.10 13.52
N LYS A 113 -14.01 3.40 13.37
CA LYS A 113 -12.78 3.66 14.13
C LYS A 113 -12.10 4.98 13.76
N LEU A 114 -12.14 5.36 12.49
CA LEU A 114 -11.58 6.62 12.00
C LEU A 114 -12.53 7.81 12.18
N GLY A 115 -13.77 7.59 12.64
CA GLY A 115 -14.76 8.64 12.82
C GLY A 115 -15.32 9.21 11.51
N VAL A 116 -15.30 8.39 10.44
CA VAL A 116 -15.73 8.75 9.09
C VAL A 116 -17.15 8.24 8.85
N LYS A 117 -18.01 9.06 8.23
CA LYS A 117 -19.46 8.80 8.12
C LYS A 117 -19.87 7.90 6.96
#